data_AF-A0A2T0HQK1-F1
#
_entry.id   AF-A0A2T0HQK1-F1
#
_cell.length_a   1.000
_cell.length_b   1.000
_cell.length_c   1.000
_cell.angle_alpha   90.00
_cell.angle_beta   90.00
_cell.angle_gamma   90.00
#
_symmetry.space_group_name_H-M   'P 1'
#
loop_
_entity.id
_entity.type
_entity.pdbx_description
1 polymer ?
#
loop_
_entity_poly.entity_id
_entity_poly.type
_entity_poly.pdbx_seq_one_letter_code
_entity_poly.pdbx_strand_id
1 'polypeptide(L)'
;MSKGLAIVAVISALAAMVCRAEGWQHYELTDEMRGTARQAAVLKSVSSANPSISLSMHSFNRGQFEQSTVLVLDGDRIACAENICQVPVRFANGQVHNESMAVSEDGKTAVPTNGSAFSASVGLSDYVYVELSLAKGGSTQFKYKIDEPAFPRVFSPNFDILGMELGGARRDLPGNFVKSDASPALDCRSAKDVEGVIPKIKVSSVKLCFFNEMLYSVFIESKTKQETGSIADLLKKKLGPKDAESYMTTWPASDGKVMNPHTVRATFWPDPDSKVRGLYSIFDEAISPLIPK
;
A
#
# COMPACT_ATOMS: atom_id res chain seq x y z
N MET A 1 65.98 1.05 10.60
CA MET A 1 64.53 1.25 10.88
C MET A 1 63.84 1.60 9.57
N SER A 2 63.09 0.65 9.00
CA SER A 2 61.90 0.90 8.16
C SER A 2 61.38 -0.47 7.73
N LYS A 3 60.33 -0.94 8.41
CA LYS A 3 59.51 -2.08 8.03
C LYS A 3 58.14 -1.54 7.65
N GLY A 4 57.51 -2.15 6.65
CA GLY A 4 56.05 -2.16 6.51
C GLY A 4 55.59 -1.74 5.13
N LEU A 5 55.50 -2.68 4.18
CA LEU A 5 54.32 -3.50 3.86
C LEU A 5 53.49 -2.85 2.74
N ALA A 6 53.76 -3.27 1.50
CA ALA A 6 52.90 -2.99 0.36
C ALA A 6 51.60 -3.80 0.51
N ILE A 7 50.46 -3.11 0.56
CA ILE A 7 49.14 -3.72 0.49
C ILE A 7 48.82 -3.97 -0.98
N VAL A 8 48.97 -5.22 -1.41
CA VAL A 8 48.42 -5.70 -2.68
C VAL A 8 47.03 -6.24 -2.38
N ALA A 9 45.99 -5.49 -2.72
CA ALA A 9 44.62 -5.99 -2.75
C ALA A 9 44.23 -6.23 -4.21
N VAL A 10 44.50 -7.44 -4.71
CA VAL A 10 43.92 -7.95 -5.96
C VAL A 10 42.79 -8.90 -5.55
N ILE A 11 41.57 -8.38 -5.49
CA ILE A 11 40.36 -9.21 -5.40
C ILE A 11 39.98 -9.57 -6.82
N SER A 12 40.57 -10.66 -7.32
CA SER A 12 40.12 -11.33 -8.55
C SER A 12 38.87 -12.15 -8.23
N ALA A 13 37.70 -11.52 -8.25
CA ALA A 13 36.43 -12.24 -8.33
C ALA A 13 36.20 -12.64 -9.79
N LEU A 14 36.70 -13.83 -10.16
CA LEU A 14 36.28 -14.51 -11.38
C LEU A 14 34.78 -14.80 -11.28
N ALA A 15 34.00 -14.00 -11.99
CA ALA A 15 32.61 -14.25 -12.28
C ALA A 15 32.48 -15.53 -13.10
N ALA A 16 31.94 -16.58 -12.48
CA ALA A 16 31.25 -17.64 -13.19
C ALA A 16 29.75 -17.46 -12.91
N MET A 17 29.07 -16.81 -13.86
CA MET A 17 27.61 -16.78 -13.95
C MET A 17 27.09 -18.22 -14.03
N VAL A 18 26.23 -18.63 -13.10
CA VAL A 18 24.83 -18.97 -13.38
C VAL A 18 24.06 -18.82 -12.06
N CYS A 19 23.41 -17.69 -11.84
CA CYS A 19 22.23 -17.68 -10.99
C CYS A 19 21.31 -16.60 -11.52
N ARG A 20 20.25 -17.04 -12.20
CA ARG A 20 19.07 -16.22 -12.43
C ARG A 20 18.57 -15.82 -11.05
N ALA A 21 18.95 -14.64 -10.56
CA ALA A 21 18.24 -14.03 -9.45
C ALA A 21 16.89 -13.55 -9.99
N GLU A 22 15.97 -14.50 -10.21
CA GLU A 22 14.58 -14.29 -10.62
C GLU A 22 13.69 -13.91 -9.43
N GLY A 23 14.27 -13.49 -8.31
CA GLY A 23 13.57 -13.12 -7.09
C GLY A 23 14.25 -11.97 -6.35
N TRP A 24 13.73 -11.65 -5.18
CA TRP A 24 14.25 -10.60 -4.32
C TRP A 24 15.70 -10.84 -3.91
N GLN A 25 16.51 -9.79 -3.98
CA GLN A 25 17.86 -9.77 -3.43
C GLN A 25 17.84 -8.99 -2.12
N HIS A 26 17.89 -9.69 -0.99
CA HIS A 26 17.90 -9.10 0.34
C HIS A 26 19.30 -8.62 0.75
N TYR A 27 19.37 -7.48 1.42
CA TYR A 27 20.58 -6.94 1.99
C TYR A 27 20.27 -6.09 3.23
N GLU A 28 21.29 -5.90 4.07
CA GLU A 28 21.22 -5.06 5.25
C GLU A 28 21.98 -3.76 5.01
N LEU A 29 21.39 -2.64 5.41
CA LEU A 29 22.02 -1.32 5.41
C LEU A 29 22.23 -0.86 6.84
N THR A 30 23.49 -0.74 7.25
CA THR A 30 23.86 -0.25 8.57
C THR A 30 24.16 1.25 8.51
N ASP A 31 23.44 2.05 9.30
CA ASP A 31 23.81 3.43 9.58
C ASP A 31 24.92 3.42 10.64
N GLU A 32 26.18 3.43 10.19
CA GLU A 32 27.37 3.38 11.06
C GLU A 32 27.42 4.52 12.09
N MET A 33 26.79 5.67 11.81
CA MET A 33 26.78 6.80 12.75
C MET A 33 25.77 6.63 13.89
N ARG A 34 24.71 5.85 13.68
CA ARG A 34 23.61 5.67 14.66
C ARG A 34 23.46 4.23 15.13
N GLY A 35 24.25 3.30 14.59
CA GLY A 35 24.20 1.87 14.89
C GLY A 35 22.86 1.22 14.51
N THR A 36 22.08 1.81 13.60
CA THR A 36 20.78 1.25 13.20
C THR A 36 20.89 0.47 11.90
N ALA A 37 20.47 -0.79 11.91
CA ALA A 37 20.34 -1.60 10.71
C ALA A 37 18.94 -1.44 10.08
N ARG A 38 18.87 -1.49 8.76
CA ARG A 38 17.62 -1.55 7.99
C ARG A 38 17.70 -2.68 6.99
N GLN A 39 16.59 -3.40 6.84
CA GLN A 39 16.49 -4.44 5.82
C GLN A 39 15.96 -3.85 4.53
N ALA A 40 16.57 -4.26 3.43
CA ALA A 40 16.14 -3.88 2.10
C ALA A 40 16.14 -5.10 1.18
N ALA A 41 15.31 -5.05 0.16
CA ALA A 41 15.21 -6.08 -0.85
C ALA A 41 15.05 -5.42 -2.22
N VAL A 42 15.78 -5.89 -3.22
CA VAL A 42 15.71 -5.34 -4.58
C VAL A 42 15.24 -6.40 -5.55
N LEU A 43 14.34 -6.03 -6.44
CA LEU A 43 13.85 -6.84 -7.54
C LEU A 43 14.03 -6.09 -8.85
N LYS A 44 14.56 -6.76 -9.87
CA LYS A 44 14.69 -6.19 -11.22
C LYS A 44 13.45 -6.50 -12.04
N SER A 45 13.09 -5.59 -12.93
CA SER A 45 12.03 -5.85 -13.91
C SER A 45 12.42 -7.01 -14.85
N VAL A 46 11.41 -7.81 -15.21
CA VAL A 46 11.48 -8.95 -16.16
C VAL A 46 11.75 -8.44 -17.57
N SER A 47 11.21 -7.28 -17.91
CA SER A 47 11.31 -6.66 -19.24
C SER A 47 12.17 -5.40 -19.19
N SER A 48 13.48 -5.55 -19.43
CA SER A 48 14.28 -4.74 -20.37
C SER A 48 15.76 -4.73 -20.02
N ALA A 49 16.58 -4.90 -21.06
CA ALA A 49 17.87 -4.25 -21.13
C ALA A 49 17.65 -2.75 -21.47
N ASN A 50 18.46 -1.88 -20.86
CA ASN A 50 18.61 -0.42 -20.98
C ASN A 50 17.45 0.42 -21.61
N PRO A 51 16.76 1.30 -20.85
CA PRO A 51 16.94 1.54 -19.42
C PRO A 51 16.38 0.38 -18.60
N SER A 52 17.04 0.09 -17.49
CA SER A 52 16.58 -0.93 -16.54
C SER A 52 16.03 -0.24 -15.30
N ILE A 53 14.95 -0.78 -14.75
CA ILE A 53 14.40 -0.31 -13.49
C ILE A 53 14.39 -1.43 -12.47
N SER A 54 14.77 -1.09 -11.24
CA SER A 54 14.63 -1.95 -10.09
C SER A 54 13.58 -1.38 -9.13
N LEU A 55 12.91 -2.28 -8.44
CA LEU A 55 12.01 -1.99 -7.34
C LEU A 55 12.76 -2.37 -6.06
N SER A 56 13.06 -1.37 -5.23
CA SER A 56 13.71 -1.52 -3.92
C SER A 56 12.65 -1.36 -2.83
N MET A 57 12.46 -2.39 -2.01
CA MET A 57 11.63 -2.32 -0.81
C MET A 57 12.52 -2.12 0.40
N HIS A 58 12.14 -1.17 1.25
CA HIS A 58 12.81 -0.89 2.51
C HIS A 58 11.84 -1.16 3.65
N SER A 59 12.30 -1.97 4.60
CA SER A 59 11.62 -2.20 5.87
C SER A 59 12.32 -1.43 6.97
N PHE A 60 11.54 -0.71 7.78
CA PHE A 60 12.06 0.06 8.90
C PHE A 60 11.15 -0.07 10.11
N ASN A 61 11.79 -0.16 11.28
CA ASN A 61 11.11 -0.17 12.56
C ASN A 61 11.38 1.15 13.26
N ARG A 62 10.40 2.06 13.23
CA ARG A 62 10.45 3.37 13.92
C ARG A 62 9.38 3.45 15.01
N GLY A 63 9.20 2.37 15.77
CA GLY A 63 8.12 2.21 16.75
C GLY A 63 6.87 1.53 16.15
N GLN A 64 6.72 1.55 14.83
CA GLN A 64 5.85 0.67 14.06
C GLN A 64 6.62 0.13 12.84
N PHE A 65 6.24 -1.05 12.36
CA PHE A 65 6.81 -1.63 11.15
C PHE A 65 6.23 -0.87 9.96
N GLU A 66 7.09 -0.22 9.19
CA GLU A 66 6.71 0.55 8.01
C GLU A 66 7.48 0.04 6.80
N GLN A 67 6.86 0.15 5.63
CA GLN A 67 7.45 -0.23 4.36
C GLN A 67 7.37 0.91 3.38
N SER A 68 8.44 1.05 2.59
CA SER A 68 8.48 1.97 1.47
C SER A 68 9.08 1.27 0.26
N THR A 69 8.55 1.61 -0.90
CA THR A 69 9.05 1.14 -2.18
C THR A 69 9.71 2.31 -2.90
N VAL A 70 10.87 2.08 -3.48
CA VAL A 70 11.59 3.03 -4.32
C VAL A 70 11.85 2.37 -5.66
N LEU A 71 11.42 3.02 -6.73
CA LEU A 71 11.76 2.64 -8.09
C LEU A 71 13.07 3.35 -8.45
N VAL A 72 14.09 2.60 -8.87
CA VAL A 72 15.40 3.12 -9.25
C VAL A 72 15.65 2.82 -10.72
N LEU A 73 15.72 3.88 -11.52
CA LEU A 73 15.94 3.83 -12.96
C LEU A 73 17.43 3.99 -13.29
N ASP A 74 17.96 3.09 -14.09
CA ASP A 74 19.29 3.18 -14.67
C ASP A 74 19.21 3.33 -16.20
N GLY A 75 20.13 4.10 -16.79
CA GLY A 75 20.20 4.33 -18.24
C GLY A 75 19.37 5.50 -18.80
N ASP A 76 18.35 5.97 -18.10
CA ASP A 76 17.53 7.15 -18.51
C ASP A 76 17.03 7.96 -17.30
N ARG A 77 16.17 8.95 -17.51
CA ARG A 77 15.48 9.72 -16.46
C ARG A 77 13.97 9.72 -16.69
N ILE A 78 13.22 9.71 -15.60
CA ILE A 78 11.77 9.85 -15.60
C ILE A 78 11.42 11.28 -16.04
N ALA A 79 10.61 11.40 -17.07
CA ALA A 79 10.10 12.67 -17.59
C ALA A 79 8.88 13.09 -16.79
N CYS A 80 9.12 13.71 -15.64
CA CYS A 80 8.08 14.30 -14.80
C CYS A 80 8.16 15.82 -14.88
N ALA A 81 7.06 16.47 -15.27
CA ALA A 81 7.01 17.93 -15.36
C ALA A 81 6.96 18.61 -13.98
N GLU A 82 6.43 17.90 -12.99
CA GLU A 82 6.32 18.32 -11.59
C GLU A 82 7.17 17.41 -10.68
N ASN A 83 7.26 17.72 -9.39
CA ASN A 83 7.94 16.83 -8.44
C ASN A 83 7.10 15.58 -8.09
N ILE A 84 5.82 15.57 -8.45
CA ILE A 84 4.90 14.45 -8.24
C ILE A 84 4.23 14.12 -9.57
N CYS A 85 4.34 12.86 -9.99
CA CYS A 85 3.74 12.34 -11.21
C CYS A 85 2.61 11.35 -10.93
N GLN A 86 1.64 11.30 -11.84
CA GLN A 86 0.66 10.23 -11.91
C GLN A 86 1.23 9.12 -12.80
N VAL A 87 1.51 7.98 -12.21
CA VAL A 87 2.16 6.83 -12.86
C VAL A 87 1.15 5.70 -12.99
N PRO A 88 0.83 5.22 -14.20
CA PRO A 88 -0.03 4.07 -14.37
C PRO A 88 0.61 2.81 -13.77
N VAL A 89 -0.11 2.17 -12.86
CA VAL A 89 0.30 0.94 -12.17
C VAL A 89 -0.80 -0.08 -12.23
N ARG A 90 -0.44 -1.35 -12.38
CA ARG A 90 -1.35 -2.50 -12.27
C ARG A 90 -0.76 -3.58 -11.37
N PHE A 91 -1.55 -4.02 -10.41
CA PHE A 91 -1.24 -5.11 -9.49
C PHE A 91 -2.00 -6.36 -9.89
N ALA A 92 -1.29 -7.47 -10.11
CA ALA A 92 -1.85 -8.75 -10.56
C ALA A 92 -2.82 -8.58 -11.75
N ASN A 93 -4.03 -9.12 -11.60
CA ASN A 93 -5.14 -8.98 -12.56
C ASN A 93 -6.12 -7.84 -12.19
N GLY A 94 -5.73 -6.98 -11.26
CA GLY A 94 -6.47 -5.77 -10.91
C GLY A 94 -6.46 -4.73 -12.02
N GLN A 95 -7.03 -3.57 -11.71
CA GLN A 95 -7.13 -2.48 -12.67
C GLN A 95 -5.86 -1.64 -12.78
N VAL A 96 -5.66 -1.06 -13.96
CA VAL A 96 -4.72 0.06 -14.10
C VAL A 96 -5.29 1.26 -13.35
N HIS A 97 -4.51 1.81 -12.43
CA HIS A 97 -4.81 3.04 -11.72
C HIS A 97 -3.58 3.94 -11.74
N ASN A 98 -3.78 5.23 -11.50
CA ASN A 98 -2.70 6.19 -11.43
C ASN A 98 -2.22 6.29 -9.98
N GLU A 99 -0.99 5.86 -9.75
CA GLU A 99 -0.31 6.03 -8.48
C GLU A 99 0.44 7.37 -8.49
N SER A 100 0.26 8.14 -7.43
CA SER A 100 1.02 9.37 -7.22
C SER A 100 2.43 9.01 -6.76
N MET A 101 3.45 9.42 -7.51
CA MET A 101 4.85 9.15 -7.20
C MET A 101 5.68 10.43 -7.17
N ALA A 102 6.41 10.65 -6.08
CA ALA A 102 7.40 11.72 -6.00
C ALA A 102 8.67 11.30 -6.75
N VAL A 103 9.18 12.17 -7.62
CA VAL A 103 10.33 11.90 -8.48
C VAL A 103 11.51 12.76 -8.02
N SER A 104 12.72 12.18 -7.95
CA SER A 104 13.93 12.94 -7.61
C SER A 104 14.30 13.95 -8.69
N GLU A 105 15.06 14.99 -8.32
CA GLU A 105 15.47 16.05 -9.26
C GLU A 105 16.26 15.53 -10.48
N ASP A 106 17.05 14.46 -10.29
CA ASP A 106 17.79 13.80 -11.37
C ASP A 106 16.91 12.86 -12.23
N GLY A 107 15.65 12.66 -11.84
CA GLY A 107 14.69 11.76 -12.47
C GLY A 107 15.09 10.27 -12.37
N LYS A 108 16.00 9.90 -11.48
CA LYS A 108 16.50 8.52 -11.34
C LYS A 108 15.70 7.69 -10.35
N THR A 109 14.98 8.33 -9.45
CA THR A 109 14.18 7.63 -8.45
C THR A 109 12.74 8.12 -8.46
N ALA A 110 11.81 7.19 -8.24
CA ALA A 110 10.41 7.49 -7.99
C ALA A 110 9.95 6.75 -6.73
N VAL A 111 9.20 7.45 -5.89
CA VAL A 111 8.70 6.93 -4.61
C VAL A 111 7.18 7.11 -4.58
N PRO A 112 6.39 6.03 -4.48
CA PRO A 112 4.94 6.12 -4.30
C PRO A 112 4.60 6.92 -3.05
N THR A 113 3.64 7.83 -3.16
CA THR A 113 3.24 8.65 -2.02
C THR A 113 2.51 7.82 -0.97
N ASN A 114 1.81 6.75 -1.36
CA ASN A 114 1.24 5.78 -0.43
C ASN A 114 2.20 4.59 -0.24
N GLY A 115 3.42 4.87 0.22
CA GLY A 115 4.54 3.92 0.22
C GLY A 115 4.22 2.57 0.86
N SER A 116 3.53 2.53 2.01
CA SER A 116 3.19 1.27 2.68
C SER A 116 2.04 0.52 2.00
N ALA A 117 1.00 1.21 1.53
CA ALA A 117 -0.08 0.58 0.77
C ALA A 117 0.45 -0.01 -0.55
N PHE A 118 1.26 0.76 -1.28
CA PHE A 118 1.92 0.29 -2.51
C PHE A 118 2.79 -0.95 -2.25
N SER A 119 3.65 -0.88 -1.23
CA SER A 119 4.53 -1.99 -0.83
C SER A 119 3.73 -3.26 -0.50
N ALA A 120 2.61 -3.11 0.22
CA ALA A 120 1.74 -4.22 0.54
C ALA A 120 0.99 -4.77 -0.69
N SER A 121 0.56 -3.91 -1.62
CA SER A 121 -0.01 -4.33 -2.92
C SER A 121 1.00 -5.14 -3.75
N VAL A 122 2.27 -4.72 -3.78
CA VAL A 122 3.36 -5.48 -4.41
C VAL A 122 3.48 -6.87 -3.77
N GLY A 123 3.50 -6.94 -2.44
CA GLY A 123 3.64 -8.22 -1.71
C GLY A 123 2.45 -9.18 -1.83
N LEU A 124 1.28 -8.69 -2.25
CA LEU A 124 0.07 -9.50 -2.47
C LEU A 124 -0.15 -9.90 -3.95
N SER A 125 0.69 -9.41 -4.86
CA SER A 125 0.52 -9.61 -6.30
C SER A 125 1.51 -10.62 -6.83
N ASP A 126 1.13 -11.42 -7.83
CA ASP A 126 2.08 -12.28 -8.57
C ASP A 126 2.89 -11.48 -9.62
N TYR A 127 2.31 -10.38 -10.09
CA TYR A 127 2.93 -9.49 -11.06
C TYR A 127 2.60 -8.03 -10.75
N VAL A 128 3.56 -7.15 -11.02
CA VAL A 128 3.36 -5.69 -10.96
C VAL A 128 3.79 -5.09 -12.29
N TYR A 129 2.99 -4.15 -12.80
CA TYR A 129 3.29 -3.40 -14.01
C TYR A 129 3.35 -1.92 -13.65
N VAL A 130 4.41 -1.24 -14.07
CA VAL A 130 4.58 0.21 -13.88
C VAL A 130 4.91 0.81 -15.24
N GLU A 131 4.20 1.86 -15.64
CA GLU A 131 4.47 2.58 -16.88
C GLU A 131 5.03 3.97 -16.58
N LEU A 132 6.25 4.25 -17.04
CA LEU A 132 6.90 5.54 -16.82
C LEU A 132 7.16 6.24 -18.14
N SER A 133 6.83 7.52 -18.19
CA SER A 133 7.30 8.43 -19.24
C SER A 133 8.79 8.68 -19.04
N LEU A 134 9.61 8.35 -20.04
CA LEU A 134 11.05 8.53 -20.01
C LEU A 134 11.49 9.65 -20.95
N ALA A 135 12.55 10.38 -20.58
CA ALA A 135 12.99 11.54 -21.33
C ALA A 135 13.54 11.21 -22.73
N LYS A 136 14.12 10.02 -22.94
CA LYS A 136 14.62 9.60 -24.26
C LYS A 136 13.72 8.59 -24.99
N GLY A 137 12.87 7.87 -24.25
CA GLY A 137 12.16 6.69 -24.76
C GLY A 137 10.63 6.79 -24.85
N GLY A 138 10.01 7.89 -24.40
CA GLY A 138 8.55 7.95 -24.26
C GLY A 138 8.05 7.03 -23.14
N SER A 139 6.76 6.68 -23.15
CA SER A 139 6.18 5.79 -22.14
C SER A 139 6.71 4.35 -22.28
N THR A 140 7.32 3.84 -21.22
CA THR A 140 7.88 2.49 -21.16
C THR A 140 7.25 1.71 -20.01
N GLN A 141 6.78 0.50 -20.30
CA GLN A 141 6.21 -0.40 -19.30
C GLN A 141 7.28 -1.35 -18.76
N PHE A 142 7.31 -1.47 -17.43
CA PHE A 142 8.18 -2.38 -16.70
C PHE A 142 7.33 -3.40 -15.96
N LYS A 143 7.64 -4.68 -16.17
CA LYS A 143 6.97 -5.81 -15.52
C LYS A 143 7.86 -6.39 -14.44
N TYR A 144 7.30 -6.69 -13.27
CA TYR A 144 7.95 -7.40 -12.17
C TYR A 144 7.20 -8.70 -11.91
N LYS A 145 7.92 -9.80 -11.72
CA LYS A 145 7.38 -11.08 -11.26
C LYS A 145 7.68 -11.20 -9.77
N ILE A 146 6.64 -11.37 -8.97
CA ILE A 146 6.74 -11.45 -7.52
C ILE A 146 6.44 -12.90 -7.15
N ASP A 147 7.47 -13.68 -6.89
CA ASP A 147 7.30 -15.10 -6.50
C ASP A 147 6.92 -15.23 -5.02
N GLU A 148 7.41 -14.30 -4.19
CA GLU A 148 7.10 -14.20 -2.77
C GLU A 148 7.25 -12.73 -2.31
N PRO A 149 6.56 -12.31 -1.24
CA PRO A 149 6.73 -10.97 -0.69
C PRO A 149 8.15 -10.80 -0.10
N ALA A 150 8.78 -9.64 -0.38
CA ALA A 150 10.10 -9.32 0.17
C ALA A 150 10.14 -9.33 1.70
N PHE A 151 9.04 -8.89 2.31
CA PHE A 151 8.88 -8.72 3.75
C PHE A 151 7.43 -9.03 4.16
N PRO A 152 7.17 -9.40 5.43
CA PRO A 152 5.81 -9.52 5.94
C PRO A 152 5.01 -8.25 5.74
N ARG A 153 3.72 -8.39 5.43
CA ARG A 153 2.84 -7.24 5.18
C ARG A 153 2.71 -6.34 6.42
N VAL A 154 2.75 -5.03 6.20
CA VAL A 154 2.44 -4.01 7.21
C VAL A 154 0.92 -3.78 7.27
N PHE A 155 0.38 -3.72 8.49
CA PHE A 155 -0.98 -3.28 8.78
C PHE A 155 -0.91 -2.00 9.61
N SER A 156 -1.07 -0.84 8.96
CA SER A 156 -0.89 0.44 9.64
C SER A 156 -1.99 1.45 9.31
N PRO A 157 -2.71 1.95 10.31
CA PRO A 157 -2.91 1.37 11.64
C PRO A 157 -3.69 0.06 11.54
N ASN A 158 -3.66 -0.75 12.61
CA ASN A 158 -4.56 -1.89 12.71
C ASN A 158 -6.02 -1.42 12.89
N PHE A 159 -6.89 -1.85 12.00
CA PHE A 159 -8.32 -1.60 12.03
C PHE A 159 -9.09 -2.92 12.17
N ASP A 160 -9.80 -3.07 13.28
CA ASP A 160 -10.59 -4.26 13.58
C ASP A 160 -12.09 -3.92 13.60
N ILE A 161 -12.90 -4.82 13.05
CA ILE A 161 -14.35 -4.76 13.14
C ILE A 161 -14.92 -6.16 13.32
N LEU A 162 -15.82 -6.33 14.29
CA LEU A 162 -16.45 -7.63 14.58
C LEU A 162 -15.43 -8.77 14.79
N GLY A 163 -14.27 -8.46 15.37
CA GLY A 163 -13.20 -9.43 15.61
C GLY A 163 -12.42 -9.86 14.36
N MET A 164 -12.59 -9.16 13.24
CA MET A 164 -11.78 -9.33 12.02
C MET A 164 -10.92 -8.09 11.80
N GLU A 165 -9.65 -8.32 11.50
CA GLU A 165 -8.72 -7.29 11.08
C GLU A 165 -8.95 -6.96 9.60
N LEU A 166 -8.93 -5.68 9.26
CA LEU A 166 -8.90 -5.22 7.88
C LEU A 166 -7.58 -5.68 7.24
N GLY A 167 -7.71 -6.37 6.11
CA GLY A 167 -6.63 -7.09 5.44
C GLY A 167 -6.36 -8.48 5.99
N GLY A 168 -7.01 -8.87 7.07
CA GLY A 168 -6.91 -10.19 7.67
C GLY A 168 -7.80 -11.22 6.99
N ALA A 169 -7.54 -12.50 7.29
CA ALA A 169 -8.33 -13.61 6.81
C ALA A 169 -9.76 -13.56 7.35
N ARG A 170 -10.69 -13.98 6.51
CA ARG A 170 -12.11 -14.12 6.84
C ARG A 170 -12.31 -15.00 8.06
N ARG A 171 -13.25 -14.60 8.91
CA ARG A 171 -13.78 -15.38 10.03
C ARG A 171 -15.28 -15.60 9.87
N ASP A 172 -15.83 -16.48 10.70
CA ASP A 172 -17.26 -16.71 10.75
C ASP A 172 -17.99 -15.42 11.14
N LEU A 173 -18.91 -15.00 10.27
CA LEU A 173 -19.78 -13.86 10.55
C LEU A 173 -20.99 -14.30 11.36
N PRO A 174 -21.56 -13.40 12.17
CA PRO A 174 -22.88 -13.62 12.77
C PRO A 174 -23.93 -14.02 11.71
N GLY A 175 -24.85 -14.91 12.08
CA GLY A 175 -25.81 -15.51 11.14
C GLY A 175 -26.79 -14.55 10.46
N ASN A 176 -26.87 -13.29 10.91
CA ASN A 176 -27.68 -12.23 10.28
C ASN A 176 -26.99 -11.58 9.05
N PHE A 177 -25.75 -11.94 8.74
CA PHE A 177 -25.06 -11.47 7.54
C PHE A 177 -25.47 -12.27 6.29
N VAL A 178 -26.07 -11.58 5.33
CA VAL A 178 -26.55 -12.15 4.07
C VAL A 178 -25.65 -11.69 2.92
N LYS A 179 -25.34 -12.59 1.99
CA LYS A 179 -24.59 -12.25 0.77
C LYS A 179 -25.33 -11.17 -0.02
N SER A 180 -24.62 -10.12 -0.45
CA SER A 180 -25.21 -8.91 -1.04
C SER A 180 -24.60 -8.50 -2.37
N ASP A 181 -23.65 -9.26 -2.92
CA ASP A 181 -23.04 -9.01 -4.22
C ASP A 181 -23.31 -10.10 -5.26
N ALA A 182 -23.22 -9.68 -6.53
CA ALA A 182 -23.36 -10.53 -7.71
C ALA A 182 -22.01 -10.89 -8.34
N SER A 183 -20.89 -10.27 -7.90
CA SER A 183 -19.57 -10.53 -8.47
C SER A 183 -19.04 -11.89 -7.99
N PRO A 184 -18.49 -12.74 -8.88
CA PRO A 184 -17.83 -13.98 -8.46
C PRO A 184 -16.47 -13.73 -7.80
N ALA A 185 -15.85 -12.56 -8.04
CA ALA A 185 -14.54 -12.23 -7.49
C ALA A 185 -14.60 -11.69 -6.05
N LEU A 186 -15.78 -11.32 -5.57
CA LEU A 186 -16.00 -10.74 -4.25
C LEU A 186 -16.98 -11.62 -3.46
N ASP A 187 -16.83 -11.64 -2.14
CA ASP A 187 -17.90 -12.06 -1.22
C ASP A 187 -18.23 -10.84 -0.38
N CYS A 188 -19.32 -10.15 -0.71
CA CYS A 188 -19.84 -9.08 0.12
C CYS A 188 -21.03 -9.57 0.93
N ARG A 189 -21.04 -9.25 2.22
CA ARG A 189 -22.10 -9.63 3.14
C ARG A 189 -22.61 -8.42 3.89
N SER A 190 -23.92 -8.31 3.96
CA SER A 190 -24.62 -7.20 4.60
C SER A 190 -25.52 -7.67 5.72
N ALA A 191 -25.58 -6.87 6.77
CA ALA A 191 -26.54 -7.04 7.86
C ALA A 191 -27.10 -5.67 8.24
N LYS A 192 -28.36 -5.68 8.68
CA LYS A 192 -29.01 -4.50 9.29
C LYS A 192 -28.97 -4.66 10.79
N ASP A 193 -29.10 -3.52 11.49
CA ASP A 193 -29.36 -3.53 12.92
C ASP A 193 -28.27 -4.32 13.69
N VAL A 194 -27.00 -4.00 13.42
CA VAL A 194 -25.84 -4.78 13.85
C VAL A 194 -25.25 -4.22 15.15
N GLU A 195 -25.04 -5.08 16.13
CA GLU A 195 -24.34 -4.76 17.37
C GLU A 195 -22.86 -5.18 17.30
N GLY A 196 -22.01 -4.57 18.14
CA GLY A 196 -20.60 -4.95 18.26
C GLY A 196 -19.67 -4.36 17.21
N VAL A 197 -20.20 -3.73 16.17
CA VAL A 197 -19.43 -2.95 15.18
C VAL A 197 -18.78 -1.74 15.85
N ILE A 198 -19.54 -1.05 16.69
CA ILE A 198 -19.06 0.03 17.55
C ILE A 198 -19.51 -0.27 18.98
N PRO A 199 -18.64 -0.11 19.99
CA PRO A 199 -19.00 -0.40 21.37
C PRO A 199 -20.27 0.36 21.81
N LYS A 200 -21.22 -0.37 22.40
CA LYS A 200 -22.44 0.16 23.04
C LYS A 200 -23.44 0.85 22.10
N ILE A 201 -23.26 0.75 20.78
CA ILE A 201 -24.27 1.21 19.82
C ILE A 201 -24.62 0.11 18.83
N LYS A 202 -25.85 0.21 18.32
CA LYS A 202 -26.37 -0.60 17.25
C LYS A 202 -26.35 0.25 15.99
N VAL A 203 -25.65 -0.22 14.96
CA VAL A 203 -25.53 0.50 13.69
C VAL A 203 -26.60 0.03 12.71
N SER A 204 -27.16 0.98 11.96
CA SER A 204 -28.27 0.75 11.04
C SER A 204 -28.00 -0.32 9.99
N SER A 205 -26.83 -0.27 9.34
CA SER A 205 -26.44 -1.24 8.31
C SER A 205 -24.92 -1.34 8.22
N VAL A 206 -24.43 -2.56 8.03
CA VAL A 206 -23.02 -2.83 7.75
C VAL A 206 -22.91 -3.76 6.56
N LYS A 207 -21.97 -3.46 5.67
CA LYS A 207 -21.54 -4.36 4.60
C LYS A 207 -20.04 -4.59 4.71
N LEU A 208 -19.63 -5.85 4.69
CA LEU A 208 -18.24 -6.29 4.68
C LEU A 208 -17.97 -6.93 3.34
N CYS A 209 -16.86 -6.61 2.69
CA CYS A 209 -16.48 -7.25 1.43
C CYS A 209 -15.10 -7.88 1.53
N PHE A 210 -15.03 -9.11 1.01
CA PHE A 210 -13.84 -9.95 1.01
C PHE A 210 -13.36 -10.18 -0.42
N PHE A 211 -12.04 -10.14 -0.62
CA PHE A 211 -11.36 -10.49 -1.86
C PHE A 211 -10.29 -11.52 -1.54
N ASN A 212 -10.29 -12.67 -2.21
CA ASN A 212 -9.42 -13.82 -1.88
C ASN A 212 -9.42 -14.16 -0.37
N GLU A 213 -10.62 -14.25 0.23
CA GLU A 213 -10.81 -14.49 1.66
C GLU A 213 -10.21 -13.44 2.62
N MET A 214 -9.76 -12.28 2.12
CA MET A 214 -9.28 -11.17 2.94
C MET A 214 -10.31 -10.04 3.02
N LEU A 215 -10.59 -9.54 4.23
CA LEU A 215 -11.48 -8.40 4.42
C LEU A 215 -10.82 -7.15 3.85
N TYR A 216 -11.34 -6.56 2.77
CA TYR A 216 -10.70 -5.38 2.15
C TYR A 216 -11.52 -4.11 2.31
N SER A 217 -12.83 -4.22 2.53
CA SER A 217 -13.66 -3.03 2.76
C SER A 217 -14.81 -3.25 3.71
N VAL A 218 -15.14 -2.17 4.42
CA VAL A 218 -16.23 -2.10 5.37
C VAL A 218 -17.04 -0.85 5.10
N PHE A 219 -18.34 -1.02 4.96
CA PHE A 219 -19.30 0.04 4.75
C PHE A 219 -20.24 0.10 5.95
N ILE A 220 -20.41 1.27 6.55
CA ILE A 220 -21.30 1.49 7.69
C ILE A 220 -22.23 2.64 7.35
N GLU A 221 -23.54 2.37 7.29
CA GLU A 221 -24.54 3.42 7.11
C GLU A 221 -24.91 4.01 8.48
N SER A 222 -24.92 5.34 8.56
CA SER A 222 -25.48 6.08 9.69
C SER A 222 -26.79 6.73 9.31
N LYS A 223 -27.78 6.64 10.21
CA LYS A 223 -29.09 7.28 10.09
C LYS A 223 -29.36 8.30 11.18
N THR A 224 -28.57 8.28 12.26
CA THR A 224 -28.74 9.16 13.41
C THR A 224 -27.46 9.94 13.73
N LYS A 225 -27.63 11.09 14.40
CA LYS A 225 -26.50 11.89 14.91
C LYS A 225 -25.61 11.09 15.87
N GLN A 226 -26.19 10.18 16.66
CA GLN A 226 -25.45 9.33 17.60
C GLN A 226 -24.55 8.33 16.87
N GLU A 227 -25.06 7.65 15.84
CA GLU A 227 -24.27 6.74 15.01
C GLU A 227 -23.13 7.50 14.32
N THR A 228 -23.45 8.59 13.63
CA THR A 228 -22.45 9.44 12.94
C THR A 228 -21.34 9.91 13.88
N GLY A 229 -21.68 10.39 15.08
CA GLY A 229 -20.70 10.76 16.09
C GLY A 229 -19.83 9.59 16.56
N SER A 230 -20.45 8.44 16.82
CA SER A 230 -19.75 7.26 17.34
C SER A 230 -18.83 6.61 16.29
N ILE A 231 -19.25 6.59 15.01
CA ILE A 231 -18.42 6.10 13.91
C ILE A 231 -17.23 7.06 13.71
N ALA A 232 -17.48 8.36 13.68
CA ALA A 232 -16.42 9.36 13.55
C ALA A 232 -15.40 9.28 14.71
N ASP A 233 -15.86 9.05 15.95
CA ASP A 233 -14.99 8.88 17.11
C ASP A 233 -14.17 7.58 17.03
N LEU A 234 -14.75 6.47 16.55
CA LEU A 234 -14.00 5.24 16.28
C LEU A 234 -12.89 5.48 15.25
N LEU A 235 -13.24 6.10 14.11
CA LEU A 235 -12.29 6.41 13.05
C LEU A 235 -11.20 7.36 13.55
N LYS A 236 -11.56 8.38 14.34
CA LYS A 236 -10.60 9.30 14.94
C LYS A 236 -9.63 8.59 15.88
N LYS A 237 -10.13 7.66 16.69
CA LYS A 237 -9.32 6.88 17.63
C LYS A 237 -8.37 5.91 16.92
N LYS A 238 -8.83 5.29 15.83
CA LYS A 238 -8.07 4.26 15.10
C LYS A 238 -7.12 4.85 14.06
N LEU A 239 -7.56 5.86 13.31
CA LEU A 239 -6.87 6.44 12.16
C LEU A 239 -6.28 7.84 12.44
N GLY A 240 -6.62 8.49 13.56
CA GLY A 240 -6.16 9.83 13.87
C GLY A 240 -7.09 10.94 13.33
N PRO A 241 -6.60 12.17 13.14
CA PRO A 241 -7.45 13.29 12.73
C PRO A 241 -8.04 13.07 11.33
N LYS A 242 -9.13 13.78 11.03
CA LYS A 242 -9.75 13.84 9.70
C LYS A 242 -9.19 15.03 8.91
N ASP A 243 -9.25 14.95 7.58
CA ASP A 243 -8.95 16.09 6.72
C ASP A 243 -9.83 17.31 7.04
N ALA A 244 -9.34 18.50 6.66
CA ALA A 244 -10.11 19.74 6.75
C ALA A 244 -11.50 19.57 6.08
N GLU A 245 -12.50 20.29 6.59
CA GLU A 245 -13.88 20.08 6.16
C GLU A 245 -14.06 20.26 4.65
N SER A 246 -14.36 19.16 3.97
CA SER A 246 -14.83 19.12 2.60
C SER A 246 -16.21 18.45 2.55
N TYR A 247 -16.88 18.44 1.40
CA TYR A 247 -18.13 17.71 1.23
C TYR A 247 -17.97 16.22 1.62
N MET A 248 -16.81 15.63 1.33
CA MET A 248 -16.41 14.32 1.84
C MET A 248 -15.42 14.48 2.99
N THR A 249 -15.55 13.67 4.03
CA THR A 249 -14.58 13.66 5.13
C THR A 249 -13.72 12.42 5.03
N THR A 250 -12.39 12.57 5.08
CA THR A 250 -11.45 11.44 4.96
C THR A 250 -10.58 11.31 6.22
N TRP A 251 -10.21 10.06 6.53
CA TRP A 251 -9.24 9.68 7.56
C TRP A 251 -8.21 8.70 6.97
N PRO A 252 -6.94 8.72 7.45
CA PRO A 252 -6.35 9.79 8.25
C PRO A 252 -6.30 11.12 7.49
N ALA A 253 -6.11 12.22 8.20
CA ALA A 253 -5.79 13.50 7.58
C ALA A 253 -4.43 13.37 6.85
N SER A 254 -4.30 14.01 5.70
CA SER A 254 -3.00 14.17 5.05
C SER A 254 -2.07 14.94 5.97
N ASP A 255 -0.91 14.36 6.30
CA ASP A 255 0.11 15.02 7.11
C ASP A 255 1.07 15.90 6.28
N GLY A 256 0.76 16.06 4.99
CA GLY A 256 1.56 16.83 4.03
C GLY A 256 2.92 16.21 3.70
N LYS A 257 3.23 15.02 4.23
CA LYS A 257 4.46 14.32 3.90
C LYS A 257 4.33 13.63 2.55
N VAL A 258 5.48 13.50 1.90
CA VAL A 258 5.58 12.79 0.62
C VAL A 258 5.24 11.31 0.78
N MET A 259 5.58 10.69 1.91
CA MET A 259 5.32 9.27 2.18
C MET A 259 4.26 9.12 3.27
N ASN A 260 3.15 8.49 2.89
CA ASN A 260 2.08 8.07 3.77
C ASN A 260 2.29 6.60 4.19
N PRO A 261 2.47 6.32 5.49
CA PRO A 261 2.68 4.96 5.99
C PRO A 261 1.38 4.18 6.18
N HIS A 262 0.21 4.79 5.92
CA HIS A 262 -1.08 4.14 6.16
C HIS A 262 -1.44 3.17 5.02
N THR A 263 -1.98 2.02 5.41
CA THR A 263 -2.62 1.02 4.53
C THR A 263 -4.14 1.05 4.64
N VAL A 264 -4.68 1.86 5.55
CA VAL A 264 -6.12 1.99 5.80
C VAL A 264 -6.57 3.41 5.55
N ARG A 265 -7.67 3.54 4.79
CA ARG A 265 -8.33 4.82 4.55
C ARG A 265 -9.81 4.69 4.86
N ALA A 266 -10.40 5.74 5.42
CA ALA A 266 -11.84 5.84 5.58
C ALA A 266 -12.38 7.14 4.98
N THR A 267 -13.57 7.08 4.40
CA THR A 267 -14.26 8.24 3.84
C THR A 267 -15.72 8.24 4.27
N PHE A 268 -16.22 9.38 4.69
CA PHE A 268 -17.63 9.64 4.96
C PHE A 268 -18.26 10.43 3.80
N TRP A 269 -19.33 9.87 3.28
CA TRP A 269 -20.18 10.44 2.23
C TRP A 269 -21.51 10.85 2.85
N PRO A 270 -21.74 12.15 3.09
CA PRO A 270 -23.00 12.61 3.65
C PRO A 270 -24.15 12.41 2.67
N ASP A 271 -25.33 12.09 3.19
CA ASP A 271 -26.58 12.11 2.44
C ASP A 271 -26.85 13.56 1.96
N PRO A 272 -27.15 13.79 0.66
CA PRO A 272 -27.48 15.12 0.15
C PRO A 272 -28.58 15.84 0.94
N ASP A 273 -29.53 15.07 1.48
CA ASP A 273 -30.68 15.60 2.23
C ASP A 273 -30.40 15.73 3.73
N SER A 274 -29.24 15.26 4.21
CA SER A 274 -28.94 15.27 5.63
C SER A 274 -27.46 15.07 5.96
N LYS A 275 -26.85 16.09 6.56
CA LYS A 275 -25.47 16.01 7.07
C LYS A 275 -25.27 15.02 8.24
N VAL A 276 -26.36 14.52 8.83
CA VAL A 276 -26.31 13.56 9.96
C VAL A 276 -26.50 12.11 9.52
N ARG A 277 -26.79 11.87 8.24
CA ARG A 277 -26.92 10.56 7.62
C ARG A 277 -25.84 10.40 6.56
N GLY A 278 -25.45 9.16 6.28
CA GLY A 278 -24.52 8.91 5.19
C GLY A 278 -23.86 7.55 5.26
N LEU A 279 -22.83 7.39 4.45
CA LEU A 279 -22.08 6.16 4.29
C LEU A 279 -20.62 6.40 4.69
N TYR A 280 -20.15 5.61 5.65
CA TYR A 280 -18.74 5.46 5.92
C TYR A 280 -18.22 4.28 5.12
N SER A 281 -17.16 4.50 4.35
CA SER A 281 -16.46 3.47 3.59
C SER A 281 -15.02 3.40 4.08
N ILE A 282 -14.61 2.25 4.57
CA ILE A 282 -13.27 1.98 5.10
C ILE A 282 -12.63 0.95 4.18
N PHE A 283 -11.44 1.24 3.67
CA PHE A 283 -10.74 0.43 2.69
C PHE A 283 -9.34 0.07 3.16
N ASP A 284 -8.97 -1.15 2.81
CA ASP A 284 -7.59 -1.60 2.75
C ASP A 284 -6.99 -1.16 1.41
N GLU A 285 -6.15 -0.14 1.44
CA GLU A 285 -5.52 0.43 0.24
C GLU A 285 -4.44 -0.51 -0.34
N ALA A 286 -4.05 -1.57 0.37
CA ALA A 286 -3.15 -2.60 -0.14
C ALA A 286 -3.87 -3.68 -0.95
N ILE A 287 -5.18 -3.88 -0.73
CA ILE A 287 -5.96 -4.93 -1.42
C ILE A 287 -6.84 -4.32 -2.51
N SER A 288 -7.41 -3.13 -2.26
CA SER A 288 -8.33 -2.46 -3.18
C SER A 288 -7.81 -2.36 -4.63
N PRO A 289 -6.51 -2.09 -4.88
CA PRO A 289 -5.96 -2.04 -6.25
C PRO A 289 -5.90 -3.40 -6.98
N LEU A 290 -5.97 -4.52 -6.26
CA LEU A 290 -5.88 -5.87 -6.84
C LEU A 290 -7.22 -6.36 -7.39
N ILE A 291 -8.32 -5.68 -7.06
CA ILE A 291 -9.67 -6.13 -7.39
C ILE A 291 -9.96 -5.91 -8.89
N PRO A 292 -10.34 -6.96 -9.64
CA PRO A 292 -10.81 -6.80 -11.02
C PRO A 292 -12.16 -6.06 -11.07
N LYS A 293 -12.41 -5.23 -12.09
CA LYS A 293 -13.78 -4.75 -12.39
C LYS A 293 -14.45 -5.61 -13.44
#